data_AF-A0A3D1JN82-F1
#
_entry.id   AF-A0A3D1JN82-F1
#
_cell.length_a   1.000
_cell.length_b   1.000
_cell.length_c   1.000
_cell.angle_alpha   90.00
_cell.angle_beta   90.00
_cell.angle_gamma   90.00
#
_symmetry.space_group_name_H-M   'P 1'
#
loop_
_entity.id
_entity.type
_entity.pdbx_description
1 polymer ?
#
loop_
_entity_poly.entity_id
_entity_poly.type
_entity_poly.pdbx_seq_one_letter_code
_entity_poly.pdbx_strand_id
1 'polypeptide(L)'
;MSGFSATGGPMFAGGSCESLVIDTLLASPQPEVVSLINPGDVLDVRLARSAGGEQVVEVAFHGQFAGGLASPAISRLRECIEGGTLYQARVTGKRDALVRVRVTAVWQ
;
A
#
# COMPACT_ATOMS: atom_id res chain seq x y z
N MET A 1 -12.46 -1.60 48.15
CA MET A 1 -13.35 -1.64 46.97
C MET A 1 -12.59 -0.91 45.88
N SER A 2 -11.73 -1.57 45.10
CA SER A 2 -12.05 -2.46 43.97
C SER A 2 -12.89 -1.72 42.93
N GLY A 3 -12.25 -1.28 41.84
CA GLY A 3 -12.93 -0.62 40.74
C GLY A 3 -12.00 -0.01 39.70
N PHE A 4 -10.95 -0.72 39.28
CA PHE A 4 -10.32 -0.46 37.98
C PHE A 4 -11.12 -1.26 36.95
N SER A 5 -11.67 -0.61 35.92
CA SER A 5 -12.05 -1.22 34.63
C SER A 5 -12.76 -0.19 33.77
N ALA A 6 -12.04 0.36 32.80
CA ALA A 6 -12.46 0.46 31.40
C ALA A 6 -11.42 1.31 30.67
N THR A 7 -10.26 0.74 30.40
CA THR A 7 -9.40 1.22 29.34
C THR A 7 -10.14 0.95 28.04
N GLY A 8 -10.98 1.90 27.64
CA GLY A 8 -11.57 1.94 26.31
C GLY A 8 -10.45 2.16 25.31
N GLY A 9 -9.81 1.08 24.89
CA GLY A 9 -9.01 1.09 23.68
C GLY A 9 -9.89 1.60 22.53
N PRO A 10 -9.34 2.39 21.59
CA PRO A 10 -10.13 2.92 20.50
C PRO A 10 -10.74 1.74 19.74
N MET A 11 -12.07 1.63 19.78
CA MET A 11 -12.83 0.79 18.88
C MET A 11 -12.72 1.41 17.49
N PHE A 12 -11.65 1.08 16.77
CA PHE A 12 -11.60 1.29 15.33
C PHE A 12 -12.61 0.32 14.72
N ALA A 13 -13.86 0.77 14.62
CA ALA A 13 -14.88 0.16 13.79
C ALA A 13 -14.50 0.38 12.32
N GLY A 14 -13.56 -0.43 11.84
CA GLY A 14 -13.15 -0.45 10.45
C GLY A 14 -11.85 -1.21 10.32
N GLY A 15 -11.90 -2.50 9.97
CA GLY A 15 -10.81 -3.43 9.58
C GLY A 15 -9.43 -3.25 10.24
N SER A 16 -8.84 -4.32 10.76
CA SER A 16 -7.44 -4.25 11.17
C SER A 16 -6.55 -3.92 9.95
N CYS A 17 -5.42 -3.23 10.13
CA CYS A 17 -4.51 -2.87 9.02
C CYS A 17 -4.14 -4.10 8.18
N GLU A 18 -4.07 -5.24 8.83
CA GLU A 18 -3.70 -6.50 8.21
C GLU A 18 -4.82 -7.12 7.35
N SER A 19 -6.06 -6.65 7.53
CA SER A 19 -7.22 -6.98 6.69
C SER A 19 -7.43 -6.00 5.53
N LEU A 20 -6.62 -4.94 5.42
CA LEU A 20 -6.75 -3.93 4.37
C LEU A 20 -6.31 -4.52 3.02
N VAL A 21 -7.26 -4.58 2.09
CA VAL A 21 -7.02 -4.97 0.70
C VAL A 21 -7.40 -3.82 -0.21
N ILE A 22 -6.50 -3.43 -1.10
CA ILE A 22 -6.75 -2.36 -2.06
C ILE A 22 -6.45 -2.88 -3.47
N ASP A 23 -7.48 -2.96 -4.30
CA ASP A 23 -7.35 -3.17 -5.73
C ASP A 23 -7.31 -1.80 -6.43
N THR A 24 -6.21 -1.49 -7.11
CA THR A 24 -6.06 -0.22 -7.83
C THR A 24 -5.16 -0.33 -9.05
N LEU A 25 -5.01 0.78 -9.77
CA LEU A 25 -4.04 0.96 -10.84
C LEU A 25 -2.80 1.69 -10.31
N LEU A 26 -1.63 1.40 -10.88
CA LEU A 26 -0.45 2.24 -10.67
C LEU A 26 -0.73 3.65 -11.20
N ALA A 27 -0.50 4.65 -10.35
CA ALA A 27 -0.49 6.05 -10.73
C ALA A 27 0.91 6.43 -11.22
N SER A 28 0.99 7.20 -12.30
CA SER A 28 2.27 7.60 -12.92
C SER A 28 3.24 6.42 -13.12
N PRO A 29 2.83 5.38 -13.86
CA PRO A 29 3.63 4.17 -14.06
C PRO A 29 4.94 4.50 -14.78
N GLN A 30 6.07 4.02 -14.24
CA GLN A 30 7.39 4.24 -14.83
C GLN A 30 7.62 3.23 -15.98
N PRO A 31 7.73 3.64 -17.25
CA PRO A 31 7.74 2.73 -18.40
C PRO A 31 8.86 1.68 -18.36
N GLU A 32 10.04 2.05 -17.85
CA GLU A 32 11.19 1.16 -17.73
C GLU A 32 10.88 -0.03 -16.80
N VAL A 33 10.30 0.24 -15.63
CA VAL A 33 9.95 -0.80 -14.65
C VAL A 33 8.68 -1.55 -15.07
N VAL A 34 7.70 -0.83 -15.63
CA VAL A 34 6.45 -1.42 -16.14
C VAL A 34 6.75 -2.46 -17.23
N SER A 35 7.77 -2.24 -18.05
CA SER A 35 8.18 -3.20 -19.08
C SER A 35 8.72 -4.51 -18.49
N LEU A 36 9.27 -4.47 -17.28
CA LEU A 36 9.89 -5.61 -16.60
C LEU A 36 8.91 -6.42 -15.76
N ILE A 37 7.82 -5.80 -15.27
CA ILE A 37 6.82 -6.46 -14.42
C ILE A 37 5.75 -7.17 -15.24
N ASN A 38 5.25 -8.29 -14.72
CA ASN A 38 4.23 -9.15 -15.29
C ASN A 38 3.15 -9.50 -14.26
N PRO A 39 1.96 -9.92 -14.71
CA PRO A 39 0.94 -10.45 -13.80
C PRO A 39 1.48 -11.61 -12.97
N GLY A 40 1.31 -11.52 -11.65
CA GLY A 40 1.86 -12.47 -10.68
C GLY A 40 3.03 -11.91 -9.87
N ASP A 41 3.75 -10.93 -10.39
CA ASP A 41 4.89 -10.33 -9.71
C ASP A 41 4.46 -9.60 -8.44
N VAL A 42 5.37 -9.57 -7.47
CA VAL A 42 5.19 -8.91 -6.18
C VAL A 42 6.09 -7.69 -6.13
N LEU A 43 5.49 -6.56 -5.76
CA LEU A 43 6.14 -5.26 -5.68
C LEU A 43 6.12 -4.79 -4.21
N ASP A 44 7.16 -4.09 -3.82
CA ASP A 44 7.30 -3.53 -2.47
C ASP A 44 6.48 -2.25 -2.35
N VAL A 45 5.63 -2.15 -1.34
CA VAL A 45 4.88 -0.92 -1.04
C VAL A 45 5.63 -0.15 0.03
N ARG A 46 5.93 1.13 -0.23
CA ARG A 46 6.65 1.97 0.72
C ARG A 46 6.16 3.41 0.72
N LEU A 47 6.50 4.13 1.78
CA LEU A 47 6.28 5.56 1.88
C LEU A 47 7.48 6.30 1.29
N ALA A 48 7.21 7.28 0.44
CA ALA A 48 8.20 8.18 -0.10
C ALA A 48 7.72 9.63 0.02
N ARG A 49 8.64 10.57 -0.16
CA ARG A 49 8.29 11.99 -0.28
C ARG A 49 8.23 12.36 -1.75
N SER A 50 7.10 12.92 -2.16
CA SER A 50 6.95 13.55 -3.45
C SER A 50 7.84 14.81 -3.54
N ALA A 51 8.06 15.32 -4.76
CA ALA A 51 8.84 16.53 -5.00
C ALA A 51 8.30 17.76 -4.24
N GLY A 52 7.00 17.78 -3.91
CA GLY A 52 6.36 18.81 -3.08
C GLY A 52 6.48 18.61 -1.56
N GLY A 53 7.21 17.59 -1.11
CA GLY A 53 7.39 17.27 0.31
C GLY A 53 6.25 16.45 0.94
N GLU A 54 5.18 16.19 0.21
CA GLU A 54 4.07 15.35 0.67
C GLU A 54 4.46 13.87 0.71
N GLN A 55 4.06 13.17 1.76
CA GLN A 55 4.27 11.75 1.90
C GLN A 55 3.24 10.96 1.09
N VAL A 56 3.74 10.23 0.11
CA VAL A 56 2.96 9.43 -0.84
C VAL A 56 3.28 7.96 -0.67
N VAL A 57 2.35 7.11 -1.06
CA VAL A 57 2.58 5.67 -1.14
C VAL A 57 3.03 5.33 -2.55
N GLU A 58 4.19 4.72 -2.65
CA GLU A 58 4.75 4.24 -3.91
C GLU A 58 4.99 2.74 -3.89
N VAL A 59 5.15 2.20 -5.09
CA VAL A 59 5.45 0.81 -5.32
C VAL A 59 6.78 0.70 -6.02
N ALA A 60 7.62 -0.22 -5.56
CA ALA A 60 8.93 -0.47 -6.12
C ALA A 60 9.08 -1.94 -6.56
N PHE A 61 9.79 -2.15 -7.66
CA PHE A 61 10.20 -3.47 -8.12
C PHE A 61 11.72 -3.56 -8.00
N HIS A 62 12.23 -4.50 -7.21
CA HIS A 62 13.68 -4.62 -6.94
C HIS A 62 14.33 -3.28 -6.53
N GLY A 63 13.61 -2.48 -5.73
CA GLY A 63 14.06 -1.16 -5.27
C GLY A 63 13.88 -0.01 -6.29
N GLN A 64 13.51 -0.29 -7.53
CA GLN A 64 13.23 0.72 -8.55
C GLN A 64 11.78 1.18 -8.49
N PHE A 65 11.54 2.50 -8.57
CA PHE A 65 10.19 3.07 -8.57
C PHE A 65 9.36 2.57 -9.76
N ALA A 66 8.29 1.84 -9.49
CA ALA A 66 7.36 1.34 -10.49
C ALA A 66 6.19 2.31 -10.75
N GLY A 67 5.78 3.04 -9.71
CA GLY A 67 4.68 3.99 -9.77
C GLY A 67 4.17 4.36 -8.37
N GLY A 68 3.29 5.35 -8.31
CA GLY A 68 2.51 5.68 -7.12
C GLY A 68 1.27 4.78 -6.99
N LEU A 69 0.64 4.81 -5.83
CA LEU A 69 -0.70 4.26 -5.63
C LEU A 69 -1.71 5.38 -5.44
N ALA A 70 -2.74 5.39 -6.28
CA ALA A 70 -3.89 6.27 -6.10
C ALA A 70 -5.11 5.42 -5.76
N SER A 71 -5.68 5.61 -4.58
CA SER A 71 -6.90 4.92 -4.15
C SER A 71 -7.65 5.78 -3.12
N PRO A 72 -8.99 5.70 -3.04
CA PRO A 72 -9.75 6.33 -1.95
C PRO A 72 -9.28 5.87 -0.56
N ALA A 73 -8.73 4.66 -0.46
CA ALA A 73 -8.23 4.10 0.79
C ALA A 73 -6.73 4.40 1.05
N ILE A 74 -6.10 5.28 0.26
CA ILE A 74 -4.65 5.51 0.34
C ILE A 74 -4.21 6.16 1.66
N SER A 75 -5.04 7.05 2.23
CA SER A 75 -4.74 7.67 3.53
C SER A 75 -4.63 6.62 4.63
N ARG A 76 -5.54 5.64 4.62
CA ARG A 76 -5.53 4.53 5.56
C ARG A 76 -4.35 3.59 5.35
N LEU A 77 -4.00 3.30 4.10
CA LEU A 77 -2.80 2.52 3.78
C LEU A 77 -1.55 3.22 4.33
N ARG A 78 -1.43 4.55 4.14
CA ARG A 78 -0.33 5.35 4.66
C ARG A 78 -0.25 5.25 6.19
N GLU A 79 -1.36 5.50 6.89
CA GLU A 79 -1.43 5.40 8.36
C GLU A 79 -1.02 4.00 8.85
N CYS A 80 -1.44 2.94 8.18
CA CYS A 80 -1.05 1.57 8.53
C CYS A 80 0.45 1.30 8.32
N ILE A 81 1.04 1.82 7.24
CA ILE A 81 2.48 1.68 6.98
C ILE A 81 3.29 2.49 8.00
N GLU A 82 2.83 3.69 8.36
CA GLU A 82 3.44 4.51 9.43
C GLU A 82 3.34 3.82 10.80
N GLY A 83 2.24 3.10 11.05
CA GLY A 83 2.03 2.26 12.22
C GLY A 83 2.88 0.98 12.25
N GLY A 84 3.68 0.71 11.21
CA GLY A 84 4.59 -0.43 11.14
C GLY A 84 4.03 -1.67 10.44
N THR A 85 2.83 -1.60 9.85
CA THR A 85 2.31 -2.70 9.03
C THR A 85 2.99 -2.69 7.67
N LEU A 86 3.57 -3.82 7.28
CA LEU A 86 4.19 -3.96 5.97
C LEU A 86 3.16 -4.40 4.93
N TYR A 87 3.31 -3.91 3.70
CA TYR A 87 2.42 -4.23 2.58
C TYR A 87 3.21 -4.61 1.34
N GLN A 88 2.59 -5.44 0.51
CA GLN A 88 3.06 -5.77 -0.82
C GLN A 88 1.94 -5.58 -1.83
N ALA A 89 2.33 -5.25 -3.06
CA ALA A 89 1.42 -5.09 -4.18
C ALA A 89 1.68 -6.20 -5.21
N ARG A 90 0.71 -7.09 -5.38
CA ARG A 90 0.76 -8.13 -6.40
C ARG A 90 0.17 -7.60 -7.71
N VAL A 91 0.88 -7.74 -8.81
CA VAL A 91 0.35 -7.40 -10.15
C VAL A 91 -0.75 -8.39 -10.51
N THR A 92 -1.97 -7.92 -10.65
CA THR A 92 -3.14 -8.75 -11.02
C THR A 92 -3.45 -8.67 -12.51
N GLY A 93 -2.95 -7.65 -13.20
CA GLY A 93 -3.09 -7.54 -14.64
C GLY A 93 -2.26 -6.39 -15.22
N LYS A 94 -1.93 -6.50 -16.50
CA LYS A 94 -1.19 -5.48 -17.25
C LYS A 94 -1.80 -5.36 -18.64
N ARG A 95 -2.06 -4.12 -19.07
CA ARG A 95 -2.47 -3.78 -20.43
C ARG A 95 -1.78 -2.48 -20.82
N ASP A 96 -0.72 -2.59 -21.62
CA ASP A 96 0.16 -1.47 -21.97
C ASP A 96 0.70 -0.77 -20.71
N ALA A 97 0.45 0.52 -20.54
CA ALA A 97 0.83 1.30 -19.35
C ALA A 97 -0.13 1.10 -18.16
N LEU A 98 -1.28 0.45 -18.34
CA LEU A 98 -2.24 0.21 -17.26
C LEU A 98 -1.87 -1.06 -16.51
N VAL A 99 -1.32 -0.88 -15.32
CA VAL A 99 -0.95 -1.99 -14.42
C VAL A 99 -1.93 -2.02 -13.25
N ARG A 100 -2.67 -3.12 -13.13
CA ARG A 100 -3.53 -3.42 -11.99
C ARG A 100 -2.74 -4.12 -10.92
N VAL A 101 -2.87 -3.65 -9.70
CA VAL A 101 -2.21 -4.21 -8.53
C VAL A 101 -3.23 -4.42 -7.41
N ARG A 102 -2.98 -5.47 -6.64
CA ARG A 102 -3.67 -5.76 -5.39
C ARG A 102 -2.70 -5.59 -4.25
N VAL A 103 -2.96 -4.62 -3.39
CA VAL A 103 -2.18 -4.35 -2.18
C VAL A 103 -2.78 -5.13 -1.02
N THR A 104 -1.93 -5.85 -0.30
CA THR A 104 -2.27 -6.63 0.89
C THR A 104 -1.17 -6.53 1.92
N ALA A 105 -1.53 -6.60 3.21
CA ALA A 105 -0.55 -6.67 4.27
C ALA A 105 0.28 -7.97 4.18
N VAL A 106 1.55 -7.89 4.57
CA VAL A 106 2.39 -9.05 4.77
C VAL A 106 2.56 -9.32 6.26
N TRP A 107 2.34 -10.57 6.63
CA TRP A 107 2.54 -11.07 7.97
C TRP A 107 3.96 -11.61 8.07
N GLN A 108 4.75 -11.09 9.00
CA GLN A 108 6.04 -11.68 9.38
C GLN A 108 5.84 -12.69 10.50
#